data_AF-A0AAE4ES83-F1
#
_entry.id   AF-A0AAE4ES83-F1
#
_cell.length_a   1.000
_cell.length_b   1.000
_cell.length_c   1.000
_cell.angle_alpha   90.00
_cell.angle_beta   90.00
_cell.angle_gamma   90.00
#
_symmetry.space_group_name_H-M   'P 1'
#
loop_
_entity.id
_entity.type
_entity.pdbx_description
1 polymer ?
#
loop_
_entity_poly.entity_id
_entity_poly.type
_entity_poly.pdbx_seq_one_letter_code
_entity_poly.pdbx_strand_id
1 'polypeptide(L)'
;MTRFDQLKPTFWDAGPGEPLDARAFAHAGRELGVRLPLELGELLGLRNGGTVAAAFDAFPTSEPTSYSGTHVPFDHLLGVGGRLSILDSPYLSTEWDLPKRVVVLSGDGHTWIALDYRRSSEPSVTWFDVELASELALAPTFRAFAEGLVPSADFPEE
;
A
#
# COMPACT_ATOMS: atom_id res chain seq x y z
N MET A 1 -12.95 -14.21 14.84
CA MET A 1 -11.89 -13.22 14.55
C MET A 1 -11.53 -13.35 13.10
N THR A 2 -11.40 -12.23 12.38
CA THR A 2 -10.99 -12.25 10.97
C THR A 2 -9.46 -12.35 10.86
N ARG A 3 -8.92 -12.75 9.70
CA ARG A 3 -7.47 -12.78 9.48
C ARG A 3 -6.86 -11.38 9.65
N PHE A 4 -7.57 -10.35 9.18
CA PHE A 4 -7.19 -8.96 9.40
C PHE A 4 -7.10 -8.57 10.89
N ASP A 5 -8.02 -9.03 11.73
CA ASP A 5 -7.95 -8.75 13.18
C ASP A 5 -6.74 -9.40 13.86
N GLN A 6 -6.27 -10.53 13.32
CA GLN A 6 -5.12 -11.27 13.85
C GLN A 6 -3.79 -10.62 13.46
N LEU A 7 -3.68 -10.04 12.27
CA LEU A 7 -2.42 -9.43 11.79
C LEU A 7 -2.20 -8.02 12.35
N LYS A 8 -3.26 -7.24 12.57
CA LYS A 8 -3.20 -5.84 13.03
C LYS A 8 -2.18 -5.59 14.17
N PRO A 9 -2.16 -6.37 15.26
CA PRO A 9 -1.26 -6.12 16.40
C PRO A 9 0.24 -6.29 16.08
N THR A 10 0.57 -7.04 15.03
CA THR A 10 1.95 -7.39 14.66
C THR A 10 2.36 -6.86 13.30
N PHE A 11 1.53 -6.03 12.66
CA PHE A 11 1.75 -5.55 11.30
C PHE A 11 2.97 -4.62 11.17
N TRP A 12 3.27 -3.84 12.21
CA TRP A 12 4.33 -2.82 12.20
C TRP A 12 5.60 -3.31 12.89
N ASP A 13 6.76 -3.05 12.28
CA ASP A 13 8.07 -3.23 12.91
C ASP A 13 8.60 -1.91 13.48
N ALA A 14 8.74 -0.89 12.64
CA ALA A 14 9.33 0.41 13.00
C ALA A 14 8.71 1.59 12.21
N GLY A 15 9.20 2.83 12.41
CA GLY A 15 8.76 4.04 11.68
C GLY A 15 7.99 5.06 12.52
N PRO A 16 7.49 6.16 11.93
CA PRO A 16 6.85 7.27 12.65
C PRO A 16 5.71 6.77 13.55
N GLY A 17 5.75 7.18 14.82
CA GLY A 17 5.27 6.37 15.94
C GLY A 17 3.98 6.81 16.61
N GLU A 18 3.16 7.66 16.00
CA GLU A 18 1.86 8.04 16.56
C GLU A 18 0.71 7.46 15.73
N PRO A 19 -0.31 6.86 16.38
CA PRO A 19 -1.59 6.55 15.77
C PRO A 19 -2.19 7.73 14.99
N LEU A 20 -2.67 7.48 13.77
CA LEU A 20 -3.46 8.45 13.03
C LEU A 20 -4.89 8.49 13.59
N ASP A 21 -5.35 9.66 14.02
CA ASP A 21 -6.74 9.78 14.46
C ASP A 21 -7.73 9.68 13.29
N ALA A 22 -8.95 9.22 13.59
CA ALA A 22 -9.97 9.00 12.57
C ALA A 22 -10.40 10.28 11.83
N ARG A 23 -10.27 11.47 12.44
CA ARG A 23 -10.60 12.75 11.78
C ARG A 23 -9.54 13.11 10.76
N ALA A 24 -8.26 12.91 11.11
CA ALA A 24 -7.14 13.10 10.21
C ALA A 24 -7.21 12.12 9.03
N PHE A 25 -7.51 10.85 9.28
CA PHE A 25 -7.73 9.87 8.20
C PHE A 25 -8.89 10.26 7.27
N ALA A 26 -10.04 10.64 7.84
CA ALA A 26 -11.17 11.11 7.04
C ALA A 26 -10.86 12.40 6.28
N HIS A 27 -10.01 13.28 6.84
CA HIS A 27 -9.54 14.48 6.14
C HIS A 27 -8.68 14.13 4.94
N ALA A 28 -7.76 13.19 5.08
CA ALA A 28 -6.90 12.74 3.99
C ALA A 28 -7.71 12.21 2.80
N GLY A 29 -8.75 11.40 3.06
CA GLY A 29 -9.66 10.94 2.01
C GLY A 29 -10.37 12.09 1.28
N ARG A 30 -10.81 13.13 2.01
CA ARG A 30 -11.42 14.32 1.40
C ARG A 30 -10.46 15.11 0.54
N GLU A 31 -9.21 15.29 0.98
CA GLU A 31 -8.19 16.00 0.20
C GLU A 31 -7.85 15.26 -1.09
N LEU A 32 -7.75 13.93 -1.01
CA LEU A 32 -7.54 13.06 -2.16
C LEU A 32 -8.78 12.90 -3.05
N GLY A 33 -9.95 13.38 -2.60
CA GLY A 33 -11.21 13.23 -3.32
C GLY A 33 -11.70 11.78 -3.45
N VAL A 34 -11.31 10.88 -2.54
CA VAL A 34 -11.62 9.45 -2.57
C VAL A 34 -12.14 8.94 -1.22
N ARG A 35 -12.80 7.78 -1.23
CA ARG A 35 -13.11 7.04 -0.01
C ARG A 35 -11.98 6.06 0.27
N LEU A 36 -11.13 6.37 1.24
CA LEU A 36 -10.07 5.46 1.67
C LEU A 36 -10.68 4.19 2.31
N PRO A 37 -10.05 3.01 2.11
CA PRO A 37 -10.48 1.76 2.74
C PRO A 37 -10.49 1.85 4.27
N LEU A 38 -11.49 1.24 4.91
CA LEU A 38 -11.61 1.25 6.38
C LEU A 38 -10.40 0.58 7.02
N GLU A 39 -9.99 -0.57 6.47
CA GLU A 39 -8.86 -1.38 6.93
C GLU A 39 -7.53 -0.62 6.88
N LEU A 40 -7.35 0.28 5.89
CA LEU A 40 -6.18 1.15 5.86
C LEU A 40 -6.20 2.12 7.05
N GLY A 41 -7.37 2.68 7.36
CA GLY A 41 -7.56 3.53 8.55
C GLY A 41 -7.33 2.79 9.86
N GLU A 42 -7.69 1.51 9.94
CA GLU A 42 -7.40 0.68 11.12
C GLU A 42 -5.90 0.46 11.32
N LEU A 43 -5.13 0.22 10.25
CA LEU A 43 -3.67 0.08 10.35
C LEU A 43 -2.99 1.40 10.68
N LEU A 44 -3.38 2.49 9.99
CA LEU A 44 -2.83 3.82 10.25
C LEU A 44 -3.20 4.35 11.64
N GLY A 45 -4.36 3.93 12.16
CA GLY A 45 -4.80 4.20 13.52
C GLY A 45 -4.08 3.39 14.61
N LEU A 46 -3.25 2.41 14.24
CA LEU A 46 -2.29 1.80 15.15
C LEU A 46 -0.93 2.51 15.07
N ARG A 47 -0.53 2.91 13.86
CA ARG A 47 0.69 3.67 13.59
C ARG A 47 0.58 4.37 12.24
N ASN A 48 0.85 5.67 12.18
CA ASN A 48 0.72 6.47 10.98
C ASN A 48 1.88 6.28 9.97
N GLY A 49 1.99 5.07 9.42
CA GLY A 49 3.02 4.70 8.45
C GLY A 49 4.32 4.21 9.10
N GLY A 50 5.19 3.61 8.28
CA GLY A 50 6.44 3.03 8.74
C GLY A 50 6.79 1.72 8.05
N THR A 51 7.74 1.01 8.64
CA THR A 51 8.23 -0.29 8.19
C THR A 51 7.22 -1.38 8.56
N VAL A 52 6.84 -2.16 7.57
CA VAL A 52 5.99 -3.35 7.73
C VAL A 52 6.83 -4.47 8.31
N ALA A 53 6.26 -5.24 9.23
CA ALA A 53 6.98 -6.36 9.83
C ALA A 53 7.33 -7.43 8.79
N ALA A 54 8.48 -8.08 8.96
CA ALA A 54 8.99 -9.13 8.08
C ALA A 54 8.04 -10.33 7.91
N ALA A 55 6.97 -10.43 8.70
CA ALA A 55 5.93 -11.42 8.50
C ALA A 55 4.93 -11.07 7.38
N PHE A 56 4.98 -9.83 6.85
CA PHE A 56 4.00 -9.24 5.95
C PHE A 56 4.62 -8.33 4.87
N ASP A 57 5.93 -8.40 4.66
CA ASP A 57 6.70 -7.47 3.82
C ASP A 57 6.74 -7.84 2.33
N ALA A 58 5.96 -8.84 1.91
CA ALA A 58 5.80 -9.21 0.50
C ALA A 58 4.36 -9.62 0.15
N PHE A 59 4.00 -9.44 -1.12
CA PHE A 59 2.74 -9.93 -1.69
C PHE A 59 3.01 -10.91 -2.84
N PRO A 60 2.45 -12.14 -2.81
CA PRO A 60 2.65 -13.12 -3.87
C PRO A 60 1.94 -12.72 -5.17
N THR A 61 2.58 -12.95 -6.32
CA THR A 61 2.03 -12.71 -7.65
C THR A 61 1.88 -14.01 -8.43
N SER A 62 0.84 -14.09 -9.27
CA SER A 62 0.65 -15.23 -10.19
C SER A 62 1.37 -15.05 -11.52
N GLU A 63 1.87 -13.85 -11.78
CA GLU A 63 2.57 -13.45 -13.00
C GLU A 63 3.87 -12.72 -12.61
N PRO A 64 4.94 -12.87 -13.41
CA PRO A 64 6.21 -12.22 -13.12
C PRO A 64 6.09 -10.69 -13.24
N THR A 65 6.84 -10.00 -12.41
CA THR A 65 7.05 -8.55 -12.48
C THR A 65 8.51 -8.25 -12.79
N SER A 66 8.87 -6.97 -12.89
CA SER A 66 10.27 -6.55 -12.94
C SER A 66 11.03 -6.78 -11.65
N TYR A 67 10.33 -6.83 -10.52
CA TYR A 67 10.93 -7.06 -9.21
C TYR A 67 11.31 -8.51 -9.01
N SER A 68 10.37 -9.43 -9.26
CA SER A 68 10.60 -10.86 -9.14
C SER A 68 9.61 -11.68 -9.96
N GLY A 69 9.90 -12.97 -10.13
CA GLY A 69 9.01 -13.92 -10.81
C GLY A 69 7.78 -14.35 -10.00
N THR A 70 7.71 -14.04 -8.70
CA THR A 70 6.73 -14.66 -7.78
C THR A 70 6.10 -13.74 -6.74
N HIS A 71 6.63 -12.53 -6.54
CA HIS A 71 6.15 -11.58 -5.54
C HIS A 71 6.55 -10.12 -5.83
N VAL A 72 6.00 -9.19 -5.06
CA VAL A 72 6.40 -7.79 -5.01
C VAL A 72 6.63 -7.36 -3.55
N PRO A 73 7.52 -6.38 -3.29
CA PRO A 73 7.83 -5.95 -1.93
C PRO A 73 6.73 -5.05 -1.39
N PHE A 74 6.51 -5.12 -0.08
CA PHE A 74 5.67 -4.21 0.68
C PHE A 74 6.30 -3.95 2.05
N ASP A 75 7.56 -3.55 2.05
CA ASP A 75 8.42 -3.35 3.22
C ASP A 75 8.05 -2.11 4.06
N HIS A 76 7.26 -1.20 3.49
CA HIS A 76 6.76 -0.02 4.17
C HIS A 76 5.37 0.39 3.69
N LEU A 77 4.64 1.08 4.56
CA LEU A 77 3.38 1.74 4.25
C LEU A 77 3.50 3.23 4.57
N LEU A 78 3.19 4.07 3.57
CA LEU A 78 3.13 5.52 3.71
C LEU A 78 1.99 5.92 4.66
N GLY A 79 2.29 6.87 5.55
CA GLY A 79 1.31 7.50 6.42
C GLY A 79 0.71 8.78 5.82
N VAL A 80 0.09 9.57 6.67
CA VAL A 80 -0.46 10.90 6.37
C VAL A 80 0.42 11.98 7.01
N GLY A 81 0.81 13.01 6.26
CA GLY A 81 1.50 14.19 6.79
C GLY A 81 3.00 14.03 7.08
N GLY A 82 3.63 12.94 6.64
CA GLY A 82 5.09 12.75 6.65
C GLY A 82 5.81 13.49 5.52
N ARG A 83 7.14 13.31 5.41
CA ARG A 83 7.95 13.89 4.31
C ARG A 83 7.52 13.38 2.92
N LEU A 84 7.13 12.11 2.87
CA LEU A 84 6.40 11.50 1.78
C LEU A 84 5.19 10.80 2.40
N SER A 85 4.01 11.02 1.84
CA SER A 85 2.75 10.58 2.42
C SER A 85 1.76 10.17 1.33
N ILE A 86 0.69 9.49 1.72
CA ILE A 86 -0.39 9.14 0.79
C ILE A 86 -1.03 10.39 0.16
N LEU A 87 -0.94 11.57 0.80
CA LEU A 87 -1.46 12.84 0.27
C LEU A 87 -0.68 13.33 -0.95
N ASP A 88 0.57 12.89 -1.10
CA ASP A 88 1.42 13.27 -2.23
C ASP A 88 1.08 12.49 -3.50
N SER A 89 0.10 11.57 -3.45
CA SER A 89 -0.30 10.74 -4.59
C SER A 89 -0.60 11.52 -5.88
N PRO A 90 -1.29 12.69 -5.87
CA PRO A 90 -1.49 13.47 -7.09
C PRO A 90 -0.17 14.03 -7.67
N TYR A 91 0.76 14.42 -6.79
CA TYR A 91 2.09 14.87 -7.18
C TYR A 91 2.89 13.69 -7.77
N LEU A 92 2.94 12.56 -7.07
CA LEU A 92 3.62 11.34 -7.53
C LEU A 92 3.05 10.83 -8.86
N SER A 93 1.74 10.92 -9.04
CA SER A 93 1.11 10.56 -10.32
C SER A 93 1.54 11.46 -11.47
N THR A 94 1.82 12.73 -11.19
CA THR A 94 2.30 13.67 -12.21
C THR A 94 3.80 13.48 -12.49
N GLU A 95 4.59 13.30 -11.42
CA GLU A 95 6.05 13.14 -11.50
C GLU A 95 6.44 11.84 -12.21
N TRP A 96 5.74 10.75 -11.89
CA TRP A 96 6.09 9.40 -12.33
C TRP A 96 5.13 8.82 -13.38
N ASP A 97 4.29 9.66 -13.97
CA ASP A 97 3.27 9.28 -14.97
C ASP A 97 2.33 8.14 -14.51
N LEU A 98 2.07 8.05 -13.20
CA LEU A 98 1.08 7.11 -12.67
C LEU A 98 -0.34 7.58 -13.02
N PRO A 99 -1.32 6.67 -13.04
CA PRO A 99 -2.68 7.06 -13.38
C PRO A 99 -3.30 8.04 -12.36
N LYS A 100 -3.97 9.09 -12.85
CA LYS A 100 -4.52 10.22 -12.06
C LYS A 100 -5.59 9.89 -10.99
N ARG A 101 -5.91 8.60 -10.76
CA ARG A 101 -6.90 8.13 -9.78
C ARG A 101 -6.33 6.98 -8.93
N VAL A 102 -5.08 7.12 -8.51
CA VAL A 102 -4.43 6.19 -7.59
C VAL A 102 -4.03 6.89 -6.29
N VAL A 103 -3.96 6.13 -5.20
CA VAL A 103 -3.37 6.57 -3.93
C VAL A 103 -2.20 5.65 -3.60
N VAL A 104 -0.98 6.19 -3.63
CA VAL A 104 0.25 5.45 -3.41
C VAL A 104 0.35 5.01 -1.95
N LEU A 105 0.61 3.73 -1.73
CA LEU A 105 0.79 3.12 -0.41
C LEU A 105 2.25 2.86 -0.09
N SER A 106 3.05 2.51 -1.09
CA SER A 106 4.45 2.11 -0.95
C SER A 106 5.17 2.27 -2.29
N GLY A 107 6.48 2.48 -2.27
CA GLY A 107 7.31 2.47 -3.48
C GLY A 107 8.65 3.18 -3.28
N ASP A 108 9.51 3.06 -4.28
CA ASP A 108 10.91 3.51 -4.23
C ASP A 108 11.29 4.54 -5.31
N GLY A 109 10.36 4.90 -6.19
CA GLY A 109 10.61 5.77 -7.34
C GLY A 109 10.59 5.03 -8.68
N HIS A 110 10.95 3.75 -8.69
CA HIS A 110 10.89 2.90 -9.88
C HIS A 110 9.58 2.10 -9.91
N THR A 111 9.13 1.69 -8.73
CA THR A 111 7.96 0.84 -8.58
C THR A 111 7.06 1.30 -7.45
N TRP A 112 5.76 1.06 -7.59
CA TRP A 112 4.74 1.57 -6.69
C TRP A 112 3.63 0.56 -6.45
N ILE A 113 3.20 0.42 -5.19
CA ILE A 113 1.94 -0.22 -4.81
C ILE A 113 0.94 0.88 -4.48
N ALA A 114 -0.21 0.87 -5.15
CA ALA A 114 -1.22 1.90 -4.95
C ALA A 114 -2.65 1.35 -4.95
N LEU A 115 -3.53 2.06 -4.23
CA LEU A 115 -4.98 1.90 -4.33
C LEU A 115 -5.44 2.46 -5.67
N ASP A 116 -6.00 1.63 -6.54
CA ASP A 116 -6.45 2.01 -7.87
C ASP A 116 -7.96 2.23 -7.92
N TYR A 117 -8.36 3.50 -8.07
CA TYR A 117 -9.76 3.91 -8.14
C TYR A 117 -10.27 4.06 -9.58
N ARG A 118 -9.47 3.80 -10.62
CA ARG A 118 -9.85 4.05 -12.02
C ARG A 118 -11.19 3.41 -12.38
N ARG A 119 -11.48 2.23 -11.84
CA ARG A 119 -12.68 1.43 -12.15
C ARG A 119 -13.82 1.55 -11.15
N SER A 120 -13.56 1.91 -9.89
CA SER A 120 -14.56 1.88 -8.82
C SER A 120 -14.26 2.89 -7.71
N SER A 121 -15.27 3.17 -6.86
CA SER A 121 -15.09 3.95 -5.63
C SER A 121 -14.52 3.13 -4.47
N GLU A 122 -14.57 1.79 -4.59
CA GLU A 122 -13.82 0.87 -3.75
C GLU A 122 -12.60 0.41 -4.56
N PRO A 123 -11.37 0.72 -4.11
CA PRO A 123 -10.17 0.54 -4.92
C PRO A 123 -9.68 -0.91 -4.88
N SER A 124 -9.13 -1.37 -6.00
CA SER A 124 -8.21 -2.50 -6.02
C SER A 124 -6.83 -2.07 -5.54
N VAL A 125 -5.93 -3.03 -5.30
CA VAL A 125 -4.50 -2.77 -5.09
C VAL A 125 -3.74 -3.22 -6.33
N THR A 126 -2.91 -2.32 -6.87
CA THR A 126 -2.19 -2.53 -8.14
C THR A 126 -0.72 -2.18 -7.94
N TRP A 127 0.15 -3.01 -8.51
CA TRP A 127 1.58 -2.76 -8.70
C TRP A 127 1.78 -1.97 -9.99
N PHE A 128 2.66 -0.98 -9.97
CA PHE A 128 3.06 -0.18 -11.12
C PHE A 128 4.58 -0.18 -11.23
N ASP A 129 5.07 -0.40 -12.45
CA ASP A 129 6.45 -0.18 -12.84
C ASP A 129 6.48 0.93 -13.87
N VAL A 130 7.13 2.04 -13.52
CA VAL A 130 7.16 3.24 -14.36
C VAL A 130 8.25 3.18 -15.42
N GLU A 131 9.29 2.37 -15.21
CA GLU A 131 10.38 2.20 -16.18
C GLU A 131 9.93 1.32 -17.35
N LEU A 132 9.17 0.26 -17.06
CA LEU A 132 8.63 -0.65 -18.06
C LEU A 132 7.22 -0.28 -18.53
N ALA A 133 6.62 0.78 -17.97
CA ALA A 133 5.23 1.18 -18.22
C ALA A 133 4.25 0.01 -18.09
N SER A 134 4.43 -0.80 -17.04
CA SER A 134 3.65 -2.02 -16.79
C SER A 134 2.90 -1.95 -15.46
N GLU A 135 1.78 -2.65 -15.37
CA GLU A 135 0.97 -2.72 -14.16
C GLU A 135 0.44 -4.14 -13.93
N LEU A 136 0.31 -4.54 -12.68
CA LEU A 136 -0.24 -5.83 -12.27
C LEU A 136 -1.25 -5.65 -11.14
N ALA A 137 -2.48 -6.15 -11.34
CA ALA A 137 -3.48 -6.14 -10.27
C ALA A 137 -3.10 -7.17 -9.19
N LEU A 138 -2.94 -6.73 -7.96
CA LEU A 138 -2.52 -7.56 -6.83
C LEU A 138 -3.73 -8.13 -6.08
N ALA A 139 -4.70 -7.29 -5.75
CA ALA A 139 -5.87 -7.70 -4.99
C ALA A 139 -7.11 -6.84 -5.34
N PRO A 140 -8.32 -7.40 -5.22
CA PRO A 140 -9.55 -6.67 -5.54
C PRO A 140 -9.92 -5.60 -4.51
N THR A 141 -9.36 -5.68 -3.29
CA THR A 141 -9.57 -4.70 -2.21
C THR A 141 -8.31 -4.61 -1.36
N PHE A 142 -8.15 -3.49 -0.61
CA PHE A 142 -7.05 -3.35 0.34
C PHE A 142 -7.07 -4.44 1.43
N ARG A 143 -8.27 -4.85 1.87
CA ARG A 143 -8.41 -5.95 2.83
C ARG A 143 -7.82 -7.25 2.29
N ALA A 144 -8.20 -7.63 1.07
CA ALA A 144 -7.70 -8.85 0.42
C ALA A 144 -6.18 -8.77 0.21
N PHE A 145 -5.65 -7.59 -0.10
CA PHE A 145 -4.21 -7.35 -0.17
C PHE A 145 -3.53 -7.60 1.18
N ALA A 146 -3.97 -6.91 2.23
CA ALA A 146 -3.38 -7.00 3.56
C ALA A 146 -3.46 -8.42 4.16
N GLU A 147 -4.59 -9.12 3.95
CA GLU A 147 -4.75 -10.52 4.37
C GLU A 147 -3.92 -11.49 3.50
N GLY A 148 -3.45 -11.08 2.33
CA GLY A 148 -2.61 -11.88 1.42
C GLY A 148 -1.11 -11.66 1.59
N LEU A 149 -0.69 -10.69 2.41
CA LEU A 149 0.72 -10.46 2.71
C LEU A 149 1.36 -11.65 3.44
N VAL A 150 2.61 -11.92 3.11
CA VAL A 150 3.44 -13.02 3.62
C VAL A 150 4.88 -12.55 3.83
N PRO A 151 5.72 -13.32 4.55
CA PRO A 151 7.14 -13.01 4.67
C PRO A 151 7.85 -13.07 3.31
N SER A 152 8.66 -12.07 3.01
CA SER A 152 9.58 -12.07 1.86
C SER A 152 10.57 -13.25 1.93
N ALA A 153 10.96 -13.64 3.14
CA ALA A 153 11.86 -14.77 3.40
C ALA A 153 11.28 -16.14 3.00
N ASP A 154 9.97 -16.24 2.71
CA ASP A 154 9.37 -17.47 2.20
C ASP A 154 9.63 -17.67 0.69
N PHE A 155 10.12 -16.63 -0.01
CA PHE A 155 10.50 -16.69 -1.41
C PHE A 155 12.01 -16.98 -1.55
N PRO A 156 12.42 -17.73 -2.58
CA PRO A 156 13.84 -17.95 -2.86
C PRO A 156 14.52 -16.61 -3.17
N GLU A 157 15.76 -16.44 -2.68
CA GLU A 157 16.64 -15.37 -3.17
C GLU A 157 16.83 -15.55 -4.68
N GLU A 158 16.54 -14.50 -5.47
CA GLU A 158 16.72 -14.51 -6.94
C GLU A 158 18.17 -14.26 -7.37
#